data_AF-A0A969LAV2-F1
#
_entry.id   AF-A0A969LAV2-F1
#
_cell.length_a   1.000
_cell.length_b   1.000
_cell.length_c   1.000
_cell.angle_alpha   90.00
_cell.angle_beta   90.00
_cell.angle_gamma   90.00
#
_symmetry.space_group_name_H-M   'P 1'
#
loop_
_entity.id
_entity.type
_entity.pdbx_description
1 polymer ?
#
loop_
_entity_poly.entity_id
_entity_poly.type
_entity_poly.pdbx_seq_one_letter_code
_entity_poly.pdbx_strand_id
1 'polypeptide(L)'
;LLLKVVWLEAAAANWWQAIILAPLWGRWADIYGIFWFPPAREGGLGRSFREQVQQRDFFTVSLVTVLAAAVVGGLAGMLAGVAVWGVTHVLARWWTRDLGGLTGDTYGALCEIGEVVALAVLAAHLAR
;
A
#
# COMPACT_ATOMS: atom_id res chain seq x y z
N LEU A 1 8.81 2.26 11.48
CA LEU A 1 10.28 2.19 11.29
C LEU A 1 10.91 0.91 11.85
N LEU A 2 10.89 0.64 13.16
CA LEU A 2 11.55 -0.57 13.73
C LEU A 2 11.11 -1.88 13.06
N LEU A 3 9.80 -2.10 12.90
CA LEU A 3 9.28 -3.29 12.22
C LEU A 3 9.77 -3.41 10.77
N LYS A 4 9.94 -2.30 10.05
CA LYS A 4 10.45 -2.32 8.67
C LYS A 4 11.90 -2.82 8.63
N VAL A 5 12.72 -2.37 9.57
CA VAL A 5 14.13 -2.81 9.69
C VAL A 5 14.20 -4.30 10.02
N VAL A 6 13.38 -4.76 10.97
CA VAL A 6 13.32 -6.18 11.35
C VAL A 6 12.93 -7.06 10.17
N TRP A 7 11.87 -6.70 9.43
CA TRP A 7 11.45 -7.50 8.28
C TRP A 7 12.40 -7.42 7.08
N LEU A 8 13.06 -6.27 6.89
CA LEU A 8 14.06 -6.12 5.83
C LEU A 8 15.30 -7.00 6.11
N GLU A 9 15.74 -7.08 7.36
CA GLU A 9 16.81 -7.97 7.77
C GLU A 9 16.40 -9.45 7.57
N ALA A 10 15.16 -9.80 7.92
CA ALA A 10 14.62 -11.13 7.70
C ALA A 10 14.49 -11.53 6.21
N ALA A 11 14.45 -10.56 5.28
CA ALA A 11 14.45 -10.84 3.83
C ALA A 11 15.80 -11.36 3.31
N ALA A 12 16.87 -11.31 4.11
CA ALA A 12 18.18 -11.87 3.82
C ALA A 12 18.70 -11.51 2.41
N ALA A 13 19.02 -12.50 1.57
CA ALA A 13 19.54 -12.28 0.21
C ALA A 13 18.56 -11.52 -0.70
N ASN A 14 17.27 -11.50 -0.35
CA ASN A 14 16.20 -10.88 -1.11
C ASN A 14 15.80 -9.48 -0.60
N TRP A 15 16.68 -8.84 0.17
CA TRP A 15 16.47 -7.48 0.69
C TRP A 15 16.22 -6.45 -0.42
N TRP A 16 16.81 -6.63 -1.61
CA TRP A 16 16.69 -5.68 -2.71
C TRP A 16 15.30 -5.73 -3.37
N GLN A 17 14.64 -6.89 -3.44
CA GLN A 17 13.23 -6.94 -3.84
C GLN A 17 12.38 -6.25 -2.77
N ALA A 18 12.66 -6.51 -1.49
CA ALA A 18 11.91 -5.97 -0.36
C ALA A 18 11.93 -4.43 -0.31
N ILE A 19 13.11 -3.81 -0.52
CA ILE A 19 13.25 -2.34 -0.49
C ILE A 19 12.56 -1.65 -1.67
N ILE A 20 12.36 -2.34 -2.80
CA ILE A 20 11.62 -1.81 -3.96
C ILE A 20 10.12 -2.01 -3.78
N LEU A 21 9.71 -3.22 -3.41
CA LEU A 21 8.30 -3.62 -3.40
C LEU A 21 7.52 -3.05 -2.21
N ALA A 22 8.17 -2.88 -1.06
CA ALA A 22 7.51 -2.30 0.10
C ALA A 22 6.96 -0.89 -0.16
N PRO A 23 7.79 0.12 -0.53
CA PRO A 23 7.29 1.47 -0.80
C PRO A 23 6.36 1.51 -2.02
N LEU A 24 6.55 0.63 -3.01
CA LEU A 24 5.64 0.50 -4.16
C LEU A 24 4.22 0.16 -3.69
N TRP A 25 4.07 -0.86 -2.85
CA TRP A 25 2.77 -1.26 -2.31
C TRP A 25 2.22 -0.26 -1.28
N GLY A 26 3.08 0.36 -0.47
CA GLY A 26 2.69 1.44 0.45
C GLY A 26 2.06 2.62 -0.28
N ARG A 27 2.67 3.09 -1.37
CA ARG A 27 2.10 4.16 -2.21
C ARG A 27 0.83 3.74 -2.94
N TRP A 28 0.75 2.50 -3.38
CA TRP A 28 -0.47 1.99 -4.00
C TRP A 28 -1.64 1.94 -3.00
N ALA A 29 -1.38 1.65 -1.72
CA ALA A 29 -2.38 1.69 -0.65
C ALA A 29 -3.01 3.09 -0.48
N ASP A 30 -2.21 4.15 -0.59
CA ASP A 30 -2.71 5.54 -0.58
C ASP A 30 -3.68 5.77 -1.74
N ILE A 31 -3.27 5.41 -2.96
CA ILE A 31 -4.04 5.61 -4.19
C ILE A 31 -5.36 4.84 -4.13
N TYR A 32 -5.31 3.60 -3.63
CA TYR A 32 -6.51 2.80 -3.39
C TYR A 32 -7.45 3.47 -2.40
N GLY A 33 -6.92 3.98 -1.27
CA GLY A 33 -7.67 4.73 -0.28
C GLY A 33 -8.35 5.97 -0.86
N ILE A 34 -7.61 6.80 -1.59
CA ILE A 34 -8.10 8.04 -2.21
C ILE A 34 -9.23 7.76 -3.20
N PHE A 35 -9.09 6.70 -4.01
CA PHE A 35 -10.04 6.38 -5.06
C PHE A 35 -11.35 5.80 -4.50
N TRP A 36 -11.27 4.86 -3.55
CA TRP A 36 -12.43 4.10 -3.09
C TRP A 36 -13.12 4.67 -1.84
N PHE A 37 -12.46 5.50 -1.03
CA PHE A 37 -12.99 5.98 0.24
C PHE A 37 -13.17 7.50 0.29
N PRO A 38 -14.23 8.01 0.94
CA PRO A 38 -14.47 9.45 1.07
C PRO A 38 -13.40 10.14 1.93
N PRO A 39 -12.98 11.37 1.59
CA PRO A 39 -12.17 12.18 2.49
C PRO A 39 -13.01 12.69 3.67
N ALA A 40 -12.43 12.78 4.88
CA ALA A 40 -13.16 13.15 6.09
C ALA A 40 -13.50 14.65 6.22
N ARG A 41 -12.76 15.54 5.53
CA ARG A 41 -12.95 17.00 5.62
C ARG A 41 -13.07 17.63 4.23
N GLU A 42 -13.94 18.63 4.13
CA GLU A 42 -14.01 19.51 2.96
C GLU A 42 -12.70 20.32 2.84
N GLY A 43 -11.96 20.14 1.74
CA GLY A 43 -10.75 20.92 1.43
C GLY A 43 -9.40 20.28 1.79
N GLY A 44 -9.36 19.03 2.28
CA GLY A 44 -8.10 18.33 2.54
C GLY A 44 -7.39 17.82 1.26
N LEU A 45 -6.08 17.57 1.33
CA LEU A 45 -5.24 16.99 0.25
C LEU A 45 -5.92 15.83 -0.49
N GLY A 46 -6.57 14.92 0.25
CA GLY A 46 -7.27 13.78 -0.34
C GLY A 46 -8.41 14.15 -1.31
N ARG A 47 -9.08 15.29 -1.10
CA ARG A 47 -10.12 15.78 -2.03
C ARG A 47 -9.49 16.38 -3.28
N SER A 48 -8.45 17.21 -3.15
CA SER A 48 -7.75 17.79 -4.30
C SER A 48 -7.20 16.71 -5.23
N PHE A 49 -6.67 15.62 -4.67
CA PHE A 49 -6.27 14.45 -5.46
C PHE A 49 -7.48 13.72 -6.04
N ARG A 50 -8.52 13.46 -5.26
CA ARG A 50 -9.71 12.75 -5.76
C ARG A 50 -10.43 13.48 -6.90
N GLU A 51 -10.44 14.81 -6.89
CA GLU A 51 -11.02 15.64 -7.96
C GLU A 51 -10.19 15.60 -9.25
N GLN A 52 -8.91 15.25 -9.16
CA GLN A 52 -8.00 15.14 -10.30
C GLN A 52 -7.81 13.70 -10.80
N VAL A 53 -7.98 12.71 -9.92
CA VAL A 53 -7.80 11.29 -10.24
C VAL A 53 -8.98 10.78 -11.05
N GLN A 54 -8.72 10.43 -12.29
CA GLN A 54 -9.70 9.78 -13.16
C GLN A 54 -9.63 8.26 -13.00
N GLN A 55 -10.71 7.57 -13.35
CA GLN A 55 -10.75 6.09 -13.26
C GLN A 55 -9.60 5.44 -14.05
N ARG A 56 -9.24 6.02 -15.21
CA ARG A 56 -8.11 5.55 -16.02
C ARG A 56 -6.78 5.60 -15.28
N ASP A 57 -6.56 6.60 -14.43
CA ASP A 57 -5.30 6.78 -13.70
C ASP A 57 -5.15 5.67 -12.65
N PHE A 58 -6.24 5.36 -11.94
CA PHE A 58 -6.27 4.27 -10.97
C PHE A 58 -5.96 2.91 -11.61
N PHE A 59 -6.61 2.58 -12.74
CA PHE A 59 -6.36 1.30 -13.42
C PHE A 59 -4.96 1.24 -14.02
N THR A 60 -4.46 2.34 -14.57
CA THR A 60 -3.09 2.40 -15.13
C THR A 60 -2.05 2.21 -14.04
N VAL A 61 -2.15 2.93 -12.92
CA VAL A 61 -1.22 2.76 -11.80
C VAL A 61 -1.32 1.36 -11.21
N SER A 62 -2.53 0.82 -11.03
CA SER A 62 -2.70 -0.55 -10.52
C SER A 62 -2.07 -1.60 -11.44
N LEU A 63 -2.25 -1.47 -12.76
CA LEU A 63 -1.62 -2.37 -13.72
C LEU A 63 -0.10 -2.28 -13.66
N VAL A 64 0.47 -1.07 -13.68
CA VAL A 64 1.92 -0.85 -13.60
C VAL A 64 2.49 -1.39 -12.30
N THR A 65 1.84 -1.13 -11.16
CA THR A 65 2.24 -1.65 -9.85
C THR A 65 2.23 -3.18 -9.82
N VAL A 66 1.17 -3.82 -10.32
CA VAL A 66 1.07 -5.30 -10.36
C VAL A 66 2.15 -5.90 -11.28
N LEU A 67 2.38 -5.30 -12.46
CA LEU A 67 3.42 -5.76 -13.37
C LEU A 67 4.82 -5.61 -12.75
N ALA A 68 5.11 -4.47 -12.13
CA ALA A 68 6.37 -4.26 -11.42
C ALA A 68 6.54 -5.26 -10.27
N ALA A 69 5.48 -5.52 -9.51
CA ALA A 69 5.49 -6.51 -8.44
C ALA A 69 5.76 -7.94 -8.94
N ALA A 70 5.14 -8.32 -10.06
CA ALA A 70 5.35 -9.61 -10.70
C ALA A 70 6.77 -9.77 -11.26
N VAL A 71 7.33 -8.72 -11.87
CA VAL A 71 8.69 -8.74 -12.44
C VAL A 71 9.75 -8.80 -11.34
N VAL A 72 9.60 -7.99 -10.28
CA VAL A 72 10.62 -7.88 -9.22
C VAL A 72 10.51 -9.03 -8.21
N GLY A 73 9.29 -9.37 -7.77
CA GLY A 73 9.06 -10.32 -6.67
C GLY A 73 8.33 -11.60 -7.07
N GLY A 74 7.97 -11.80 -8.33
CA GLY A 74 7.21 -12.96 -8.78
C GLY A 74 5.90 -13.14 -8.01
N LEU A 75 5.61 -14.39 -7.64
CA LEU A 75 4.44 -14.74 -6.84
C LEU A 75 4.47 -14.08 -5.44
N ALA A 76 5.64 -13.96 -4.80
CA ALA A 76 5.75 -13.32 -3.49
C ALA A 76 5.38 -11.83 -3.55
N GLY A 77 5.79 -11.13 -4.62
CA GLY A 77 5.40 -9.75 -4.88
C GLY A 77 3.88 -9.58 -5.06
N MET A 78 3.24 -10.52 -5.75
CA MET A 78 1.78 -10.53 -5.93
C MET A 78 1.04 -10.84 -4.61
N LEU A 79 1.50 -11.82 -3.84
CA LEU A 79 0.93 -12.15 -2.53
C LEU A 79 1.02 -10.97 -1.56
N ALA A 80 2.14 -10.25 -1.57
CA ALA A 80 2.29 -9.01 -0.79
C ALA A 80 1.22 -7.98 -1.19
N GLY A 81 0.97 -7.80 -2.49
CA GLY A 81 -0.08 -6.92 -2.98
C GLY A 81 -1.48 -7.28 -2.50
N VAL A 82 -1.84 -8.56 -2.55
CA VAL A 82 -3.15 -9.06 -2.06
C VAL A 82 -3.30 -8.79 -0.55
N ALA A 83 -2.24 -9.06 0.23
CA ALA A 83 -2.25 -8.82 1.67
C ALA A 83 -2.38 -7.32 1.99
N VAL A 84 -1.60 -6.46 1.32
CA VAL A 84 -1.67 -5.01 1.47
C VAL A 84 -3.06 -4.51 1.13
N TRP A 85 -3.62 -4.89 -0.03
CA TRP A 85 -4.97 -4.50 -0.42
C TRP A 85 -6.02 -4.87 0.64
N GLY A 86 -5.98 -6.10 1.15
CA GLY A 86 -6.90 -6.56 2.18
C GLY A 86 -6.82 -5.72 3.46
N VAL A 87 -5.61 -5.50 3.98
CA VAL A 87 -5.39 -4.68 5.19
C VAL A 87 -5.81 -3.23 4.95
N THR A 88 -5.43 -2.64 3.83
CA THR A 88 -5.80 -1.28 3.44
C THR A 88 -7.32 -1.14 3.38
N HIS A 89 -8.03 -2.08 2.75
CA HIS A 89 -9.49 -2.03 2.66
C HIS A 89 -10.16 -2.07 4.04
N VAL A 90 -9.72 -2.95 4.93
CA VAL A 90 -10.28 -3.08 6.28
C VAL A 90 -10.04 -1.80 7.09
N LEU A 91 -8.80 -1.28 7.11
CA LEU A 91 -8.46 -0.06 7.84
C LEU A 91 -9.18 1.15 7.28
N ALA A 92 -9.21 1.31 5.95
CA ALA A 92 -9.88 2.43 5.32
C ALA A 92 -11.38 2.42 5.58
N ARG A 93 -12.02 1.25 5.56
CA ARG A 93 -13.44 1.09 5.92
C ARG A 93 -13.68 1.41 7.40
N TRP A 94 -12.82 0.94 8.29
CA TRP A 94 -12.93 1.20 9.72
C TRP A 94 -12.79 2.69 10.04
N TRP A 95 -11.76 3.35 9.50
CA TRP A 95 -11.57 4.80 9.67
C TRP A 95 -12.65 5.63 8.99
N THR A 96 -13.16 5.19 7.84
CA THR A 96 -14.31 5.87 7.22
C THR A 96 -15.54 5.83 8.14
N ARG A 97 -15.77 4.70 8.81
CA ARG A 97 -16.89 4.53 9.75
C ARG A 97 -16.72 5.39 10.99
N ASP A 98 -15.52 5.45 11.56
CA ASP A 98 -15.27 6.05 12.87
C ASP A 98 -14.90 7.54 12.79
N LEU A 99 -14.24 7.95 11.71
CA LEU A 99 -13.72 9.31 11.51
C LEU A 99 -14.47 10.09 10.43
N GLY A 100 -15.46 9.48 9.76
CA GLY A 100 -16.23 10.10 8.68
C GLY A 100 -15.51 10.15 7.32
N GLY A 101 -14.36 9.47 7.20
CA GLY A 101 -13.58 9.39 5.96
C GLY A 101 -12.08 9.27 6.24
N LEU A 102 -11.28 9.39 5.18
CA LEU A 102 -9.82 9.40 5.26
C LEU A 102 -9.24 10.83 5.31
N THR A 103 -8.21 11.01 6.11
CA THR A 103 -7.40 12.23 6.27
C THR A 103 -5.94 11.98 5.83
N GLY A 104 -5.14 13.05 5.75
CA GLY A 104 -3.70 12.95 5.51
C GLY A 104 -2.99 11.96 6.44
N ASP A 105 -3.34 11.97 7.72
CA ASP A 105 -2.77 11.06 8.72
C ASP A 105 -3.15 9.60 8.45
N THR A 106 -4.41 9.34 8.07
CA THR A 106 -4.83 7.97 7.73
C THR A 106 -4.18 7.46 6.45
N TYR A 107 -3.94 8.33 5.45
CA TYR A 107 -3.17 7.93 4.26
C TYR A 107 -1.73 7.60 4.66
N GLY A 108 -1.06 8.47 5.41
CA GLY A 108 0.28 8.18 5.95
C GLY A 108 0.32 6.85 6.72
N ALA A 109 -0.71 6.55 7.51
CA ALA A 109 -0.83 5.27 8.20
C ALA A 109 -1.07 4.08 7.24
N LEU A 110 -1.90 4.21 6.19
CA LEU A 110 -2.07 3.19 5.16
C LEU A 110 -0.75 2.87 4.48
N CYS A 111 0.03 3.89 4.12
CA CYS A 111 1.35 3.72 3.51
C CYS A 111 2.31 2.98 4.45
N GLU A 112 2.47 3.46 5.69
CA GLU A 112 3.38 2.86 6.68
C GLU A 112 3.01 1.41 7.01
N ILE A 113 1.71 1.13 7.21
CA ILE A 113 1.21 -0.22 7.51
C ILE A 113 1.34 -1.11 6.27
N GLY A 114 1.02 -0.59 5.08
CA GLY A 114 1.17 -1.29 3.81
C GLY A 114 2.61 -1.73 3.56
N GLU A 115 3.59 -0.85 3.81
CA GLU A 115 5.01 -1.21 3.74
C GLU A 115 5.37 -2.32 4.72
N VAL A 116 4.91 -2.26 5.98
CA VAL A 116 5.17 -3.31 6.97
C VAL A 116 4.55 -4.65 6.57
N VAL A 117 3.31 -4.65 6.07
CA VAL A 117 2.62 -5.85 5.60
C VAL A 117 3.34 -6.45 4.39
N ALA A 118 3.72 -5.61 3.42
CA ALA A 118 4.48 -6.05 2.25
C ALA A 118 5.81 -6.70 2.67
N LEU A 119 6.58 -6.04 3.53
CA LEU A 119 7.85 -6.58 4.03
C LEU A 119 7.67 -7.91 4.77
N ALA A 120 6.64 -8.04 5.61
CA ALA A 120 6.38 -9.29 6.34
C ALA A 120 6.07 -10.45 5.39
N VAL A 121 5.24 -10.23 4.37
CA VAL A 121 4.91 -11.25 3.36
C VAL A 121 6.15 -11.59 2.52
N LEU A 122 6.87 -10.58 2.05
CA LEU A 122 8.08 -10.78 1.25
C LEU A 122 9.14 -11.55 2.03
N ALA A 123 9.41 -11.20 3.28
CA ALA A 123 10.35 -11.93 4.12
C ALA A 123 9.92 -13.40 4.31
N ALA A 124 8.64 -13.66 4.57
CA ALA A 124 8.13 -15.02 4.79
C ALA A 124 8.16 -15.93 3.55
N HIS A 125 8.15 -15.34 2.35
CA HIS A 125 8.06 -16.07 1.08
C HIS A 125 9.32 -16.02 0.22
N LEU A 126 10.18 -15.02 0.38
CA LEU A 126 11.46 -14.91 -0.32
C LEU A 126 12.63 -15.50 0.49
N ALA A 127 12.52 -15.63 1.82
CA ALA A 127 13.59 -16.22 2.64
C ALA A 127 13.61 -17.77 2.63
N ARG A 128 12.79 -18.39 1.79
CA ARG A 128 12.77 -19.85 1.56
C ARG A 128 13.52 -20.17 0.28
#